data_AF-A0A969ERZ2-F1
#
_entry.id   AF-A0A969ERZ2-F1
#
_cell.length_a   1.000
_cell.length_b   1.000
_cell.length_c   1.000
_cell.angle_alpha   90.00
_cell.angle_beta   90.00
_cell.angle_gamma   90.00
#
_symmetry.space_group_name_H-M   'P 1'
#
loop_
_entity.id
_entity.type
_entity.pdbx_description
1 polymer ?
#
loop_
_entity_poly.entity_id
_entity_poly.type
_entity_poly.pdbx_seq_one_letter_code
_entity_poly.pdbx_strand_id
1 'polypeptide(L)'
;MRYLIFSLILLASSSWAAEEPRNFCSDTEVNRQWDEALVKYPEDPLLLKLSAVRTALCSMLSQNKIDLDTARTAWEDALTDALVDWARDEQRKRGLLRLFGTF
;
A
#
# COMPACT_ATOMS: atom_id res chain seq x y z
N MET A 1 -50.41 24.26 -8.46
CA MET A 1 -49.66 23.86 -7.24
C MET A 1 -49.22 22.40 -7.20
N ARG A 2 -49.68 21.51 -8.10
CA ARG A 2 -49.33 20.06 -8.05
C ARG A 2 -47.97 19.70 -8.66
N TYR A 3 -47.37 20.60 -9.45
CA TYR A 3 -46.06 20.40 -10.07
C TYR A 3 -44.88 20.92 -9.23
N LEU A 4 -45.14 21.81 -8.25
CA LEU A 4 -44.09 22.35 -7.37
C LEU A 4 -43.56 21.32 -6.36
N ILE A 5 -44.36 20.31 -6.02
CA ILE A 5 -43.96 19.24 -5.08
C ILE A 5 -43.04 18.23 -5.79
N PHE A 6 -43.24 18.00 -7.10
CA PHE A 6 -42.44 17.05 -7.86
C PHE A 6 -41.01 17.53 -8.10
N SER A 7 -40.80 18.85 -8.18
CA SER A 7 -39.46 19.44 -8.35
C SER A 7 -38.61 19.42 -7.07
N LEU A 8 -39.23 19.32 -5.88
CA LEU A 8 -38.50 19.36 -4.61
C LEU A 8 -37.88 18.00 -4.22
N ILE A 9 -38.37 16.89 -4.79
CA ILE A 9 -37.92 15.53 -4.47
C ILE A 9 -36.67 15.15 -5.27
N LEU A 10 -36.41 15.81 -6.42
CA LEU A 10 -35.27 15.53 -7.29
C LEU A 10 -33.93 16.15 -6.83
N LEU A 11 -33.94 17.04 -5.83
CA LEU A 11 -32.71 17.64 -5.28
C LEU A 11 -32.10 16.86 -4.11
N ALA A 12 -32.73 15.78 -3.63
CA ALA A 12 -32.22 15.01 -2.49
C ALA A 12 -31.24 13.88 -2.87
N SER A 13 -30.97 13.68 -4.18
CA SER A 13 -30.30 12.46 -4.67
C SER A 13 -28.79 12.59 -4.88
N SER A 14 -28.17 13.77 -4.70
CA SER A 14 -26.77 13.98 -5.12
C SER A 14 -25.72 13.80 -4.01
N SER A 15 -26.11 13.41 -2.80
CA SER A 15 -25.15 13.14 -1.71
C SER A 15 -24.64 11.70 -1.73
N TRP A 16 -24.26 11.18 -2.89
CA TRP A 16 -23.32 10.07 -2.94
C TRP A 16 -21.94 10.71 -2.82
N ALA A 17 -21.50 10.90 -1.58
CA ALA A 17 -20.09 11.09 -1.31
C ALA A 17 -19.39 9.82 -1.80
N ALA A 18 -18.92 9.85 -3.05
CA ALA A 18 -18.01 8.87 -3.57
C ALA A 18 -16.84 8.84 -2.58
N GLU A 19 -16.73 7.76 -1.81
CA GLU A 19 -15.60 7.55 -0.92
C GLU A 19 -14.37 7.57 -1.83
N GLU A 20 -13.63 8.69 -1.84
CA GLU A 20 -12.46 8.82 -2.69
C GLU A 20 -11.56 7.61 -2.40
N PRO A 21 -11.05 6.94 -3.44
CA PRO A 21 -10.22 5.78 -3.24
C PRO A 21 -9.05 6.19 -2.34
N ARG A 22 -9.02 5.62 -1.13
CA ARG A 22 -8.06 5.98 -0.08
C ARG A 22 -6.64 5.88 -0.65
N ASN A 23 -6.00 7.02 -0.79
CA ASN A 23 -4.63 7.12 -1.27
C ASN A 23 -3.69 6.72 -0.14
N PHE A 24 -3.03 5.57 -0.27
CA PHE A 24 -2.12 5.04 0.75
C PHE A 24 -0.90 5.94 1.01
N CYS A 25 -0.61 6.89 0.12
CA CYS A 25 0.45 7.88 0.28
C CYS A 25 0.08 9.02 1.24
N SER A 26 -1.21 9.36 1.34
CA SER A 26 -1.70 10.46 2.17
C SER A 26 -2.27 10.01 3.52
N ASP A 27 -2.24 8.72 3.82
CA ASP A 27 -2.65 8.20 5.12
C ASP A 27 -1.59 8.53 6.18
N THR A 28 -1.90 9.53 7.02
CA THR A 28 -1.00 10.04 8.06
C THR A 28 -0.64 8.99 9.11
N GLU A 29 -1.57 8.11 9.46
CA GLU A 29 -1.31 7.07 10.46
C GLU A 29 -0.40 5.98 9.89
N VAL A 30 -0.65 5.55 8.65
CA VAL A 30 0.22 4.60 7.97
C VAL A 30 1.62 5.20 7.78
N ASN A 31 1.74 6.46 7.38
CA ASN A 31 3.03 7.14 7.24
C ASN A 31 3.81 7.17 8.57
N ARG A 32 3.15 7.50 9.68
CA ARG A 32 3.75 7.46 11.02
C ARG A 32 4.29 6.06 11.36
N GLN A 33 3.52 5.01 11.07
CA GLN A 33 3.95 3.63 11.31
C GLN A 33 5.19 3.25 10.48
N TRP A 34 5.28 3.72 9.24
CA TRP A 34 6.47 3.52 8.40
C TRP A 34 7.70 4.22 8.98
N ASP A 35 7.56 5.47 9.39
CA ASP A 35 8.67 6.23 9.98
C ASP A 35 9.16 5.56 11.27
N GLU A 36 8.25 5.10 12.12
CA GLU A 36 8.59 4.38 13.35
C GLU A 36 9.27 3.05 13.07
N ALA A 37 8.79 2.29 12.08
CA ALA A 37 9.41 1.04 11.68
C ALA A 37 10.84 1.27 11.17
N LEU A 38 11.06 2.28 10.33
CA LEU A 38 12.37 2.60 9.75
C LEU A 38 13.38 3.05 10.81
N VAL A 39 12.92 3.78 11.84
CA VAL A 39 13.77 4.13 12.99
C VAL A 39 14.09 2.90 13.84
N LYS A 40 13.11 2.02 14.06
CA LYS A 40 13.26 0.85 14.93
C LYS A 40 14.09 -0.27 14.30
N TYR A 41 14.00 -0.43 12.98
CA TYR A 41 14.64 -1.50 12.22
C TYR A 41 15.40 -0.93 11.00
N PRO A 42 16.41 -0.09 11.20
CA PRO A 42 17.06 0.66 10.13
C PRO A 42 17.86 -0.20 9.15
N GLU A 43 18.21 -1.42 9.55
CA GLU A 43 18.98 -2.39 8.75
C GLU A 43 18.12 -3.54 8.22
N ASP A 44 16.80 -3.53 8.45
CA ASP A 44 15.92 -4.56 7.91
C ASP A 44 15.82 -4.42 6.38
N PRO A 45 16.36 -5.37 5.61
CA PRO A 45 16.44 -5.25 4.16
C PRO A 45 15.05 -5.29 3.50
N LEU A 46 14.09 -6.00 4.09
CA LEU A 46 12.73 -6.07 3.57
C LEU A 46 12.04 -4.72 3.77
N LEU A 47 12.19 -4.13 4.96
CA LEU A 47 11.61 -2.83 5.28
C LEU A 47 12.18 -1.73 4.36
N LEU A 48 13.50 -1.70 4.17
CA LEU A 48 14.17 -0.75 3.28
C LEU A 48 13.74 -0.89 1.81
N LYS A 49 13.60 -2.14 1.32
CA LYS A 49 13.12 -2.41 -0.05
C LYS A 49 11.71 -1.86 -0.24
N LEU A 50 10.80 -2.19 0.67
CA LEU A 50 9.40 -1.78 0.57
C LEU A 50 9.24 -0.26 0.76
N SER A 51 10.01 0.37 1.66
CA SER A 51 9.95 1.82 1.83
C SER A 51 10.38 2.55 0.55
N ALA A 52 11.44 2.10 -0.12
CA ALA A 52 11.89 2.67 -1.38
C ALA A 52 10.82 2.56 -2.48
N VAL A 53 10.18 1.39 -2.60
CA VAL A 53 9.07 1.17 -3.55
C VAL A 53 7.91 2.12 -3.24
N ARG A 54 7.50 2.20 -1.97
CA ARG A 54 6.43 3.11 -1.52
C ARG A 54 6.75 4.56 -1.91
N THR A 55 7.96 5.03 -1.62
CA THR A 55 8.40 6.40 -1.96
C THR A 55 8.36 6.66 -3.46
N ALA A 56 8.84 5.71 -4.27
CA ALA A 56 8.82 5.84 -5.74
C ALA A 56 7.39 5.92 -6.28
N LEU A 57 6.50 5.03 -5.84
CA LEU A 57 5.09 5.01 -6.26
C LEU A 57 4.36 6.30 -5.87
N CYS A 58 4.54 6.77 -4.63
CA CYS A 58 3.93 8.02 -4.18
C CYS A 58 4.46 9.24 -4.94
N SER A 59 5.75 9.24 -5.32
CA SER A 59 6.35 10.27 -6.15
C SER A 59 5.81 10.26 -7.59
N MET A 60 5.59 9.08 -8.17
CA MET A 60 4.99 8.94 -9.51
C MET A 60 3.53 9.36 -9.52
N LEU A 61 2.78 9.02 -8.46
CA LEU A 61 1.38 9.40 -8.28
C LEU A 61 1.24 10.94 -8.15
N SER A 62 2.09 11.59 -7.35
CA SER A 62 2.04 13.06 -7.20
C SER A 62 2.42 13.82 -8.48
N GLN A 63 3.21 13.19 -9.35
CA GLN A 63 3.58 13.70 -10.68
C GLN A 63 2.56 13.35 -11.76
N ASN A 64 1.44 12.69 -11.43
CA ASN A 64 0.44 12.17 -12.38
C ASN A 64 1.03 11.26 -13.47
N LYS A 65 2.13 10.55 -13.17
CA LYS A 65 2.75 9.60 -14.11
C LYS A 65 2.02 8.26 -14.14
N ILE A 66 1.33 7.93 -13.06
CA ILE A 66 0.49 6.74 -12.89
C ILE A 66 -0.77 7.17 -12.13
N ASP A 67 -1.86 6.43 -12.28
CA ASP A 67 -3.05 6.59 -11.44
C ASP A 67 -2.94 5.76 -10.14
N LEU A 68 -3.89 5.97 -9.24
CA LEU A 68 -3.89 5.33 -7.93
C LEU A 68 -4.08 3.81 -8.00
N ASP A 69 -4.80 3.32 -9.01
CA ASP A 69 -5.05 1.88 -9.19
C ASP A 69 -3.78 1.16 -9.66
N THR A 70 -3.08 1.77 -10.60
CA THR A 70 -1.75 1.34 -11.05
C THR A 70 -0.75 1.34 -9.90
N ALA A 71 -0.73 2.40 -9.08
CA ALA A 71 0.14 2.48 -7.91
C ALA A 71 -0.19 1.40 -6.87
N ARG A 72 -1.47 1.09 -6.67
CA ARG A 72 -1.92 0.05 -5.74
C ARG A 72 -1.51 -1.34 -6.21
N THR A 73 -1.78 -1.66 -7.47
CA THR A 73 -1.39 -2.95 -8.06
C THR A 73 0.12 -3.17 -7.96
N ALA A 74 0.92 -2.16 -8.35
CA ALA A 74 2.37 -2.24 -8.26
C ALA A 74 2.88 -2.40 -6.81
N TRP A 75 2.19 -1.79 -5.84
CA TRP A 75 2.50 -1.97 -4.42
C TRP A 75 2.22 -3.41 -3.95
N GLU A 76 1.06 -3.96 -4.30
CA GLU A 76 0.66 -5.32 -3.94
C GLU A 76 1.59 -6.38 -4.54
N ASP A 77 2.00 -6.19 -5.80
CA ASP A 77 2.98 -7.03 -6.47
C ASP A 77 4.33 -7.00 -5.75
N ALA A 78 4.84 -5.80 -5.45
CA ALA A 78 6.11 -5.64 -4.76
C ALA A 78 6.11 -6.26 -3.34
N LEU A 79 4.99 -6.12 -2.62
CA LEU A 79 4.82 -6.74 -1.31
C LEU A 79 4.81 -8.27 -1.43
N THR A 80 4.07 -8.80 -2.40
CA THR A 80 3.96 -10.24 -2.65
C THR A 80 5.33 -10.83 -2.98
N ASP A 81 6.06 -10.22 -3.92
CA ASP A 81 7.40 -10.64 -4.31
C ASP A 81 8.36 -10.63 -3.11
N ALA A 82 8.31 -9.58 -2.29
CA ALA A 82 9.20 -9.47 -1.14
C ALA A 82 8.91 -10.53 -0.06
N LEU A 83 7.64 -10.88 0.16
CA LEU A 83 7.24 -11.97 1.07
C LEU A 83 7.66 -13.35 0.51
N VAL A 84 7.51 -13.56 -0.79
CA VAL A 84 7.92 -14.80 -1.46
C VAL A 84 9.44 -14.97 -1.38
N ASP A 85 10.21 -13.91 -1.65
CA ASP A 85 11.67 -13.92 -1.54
C ASP A 85 12.11 -14.21 -0.11
N TRP A 86 11.51 -13.54 0.88
CA TRP A 86 11.78 -13.79 2.29
C TRP A 86 11.52 -15.25 2.68
N ALA A 87 10.37 -15.80 2.25
CA ALA A 87 10.02 -17.19 2.52
C ALA A 87 11.02 -18.16 1.87
N ARG A 88 11.46 -17.90 0.63
CA ARG A 88 12.47 -18.71 -0.06
C ARG A 88 13.82 -18.67 0.64
N ASP A 89 14.25 -17.50 1.10
CA ASP A 89 15.51 -17.33 1.82
C ASP A 89 15.48 -18.04 3.17
N GLU A 90 14.36 -17.98 3.89
CA GLU A 90 14.17 -18.70 5.14
C GLU A 90 14.20 -20.22 4.93
N GLN A 91 13.56 -20.73 3.87
CA GLN A 91 13.65 -22.15 3.50
C GLN A 91 15.08 -22.55 3.12
N ARG A 92 15.81 -21.70 2.38
CA ARG A 92 17.20 -21.94 2.01
C ARG A 92 18.10 -22.00 3.24
N LYS A 93 17.94 -21.07 4.19
CA LYS A 93 18.68 -21.09 5.47
C LYS A 93 18.40 -22.38 6.24
N ARG A 94 17.12 -22.79 6.35
CA ARG A 94 16.75 -24.07 6.99
C ARG A 94 17.31 -25.29 6.28
N GLY A 95 17.31 -25.30 4.94
CA GLY A 95 17.92 -26.35 4.14
C GLY A 95 19.44 -26.41 4.34
N LEU A 96 20.11 -25.27 4.37
CA LEU A 96 21.54 -25.17 4.68
C LEU A 96 21.85 -25.65 6.11
N LEU A 97 21.04 -25.29 7.10
CA LEU A 97 21.20 -25.79 8.48
C LEU A 97 21.05 -27.32 8.55
N ARG A 98 20.16 -27.92 7.75
CA ARG A 98 20.04 -29.39 7.64
C ARG A 98 21.27 -30.04 6.97
N LEU A 99 21.91 -29.37 6.01
CA LEU A 99 23.08 -29.89 5.30
C LEU A 99 24.39 -29.73 6.09
N PHE A 100 24.49 -28.65 6.89
CA PHE A 100 25.73 -28.26 7.58
C PHE A 100 25.71 -28.42 9.11
N GLY A 101 24.62 -28.95 9.68
CA GLY A 101 24.62 -29.49 11.04
C GLY A 101 23.68 -28.79 12.00
N THR A 102 22.75 -29.58 12.53
CA THR A 102 22.44 -29.56 13.95
C THR A 102 23.12 -30.79 14.56
N PHE A 103 24.20 -30.58 15.32
CA PHE A 103 24.66 -31.54 16.35
C PHE A 103 23.94 -31.24 17.65
#